data_AF-A0AAC8NA21-F1
#
_entry.id   AF-A0AAC8NA21-F1
#
_cell.length_a   1.000
_cell.length_b   1.000
_cell.length_c   1.000
_cell.angle_alpha   90.00
_cell.angle_beta   90.00
_cell.angle_gamma   90.00
#
_symmetry.space_group_name_H-M   'P 1'
#
loop_
_entity.id
_entity.type
_entity.pdbx_description
1 polymer ?
#
loop_
_entity_poly.entity_id
_entity_poly.type
_entity_poly.pdbx_seq_one_letter_code
_entity_poly.pdbx_strand_id
1 'polypeptide(L)'
;MTVVSRSHRALKRKYRPIRKEFKKDILEATKNNRAFAMMIIETYTASQHRTHIMKVWELLGIHHREAYKDYCDKLMGKHLTGRDEIMRSIYFADKVLYDKYHRKLPECYAMGDALGIAYKVLKQ
;
A
#
# COMPACT_ATOMS: atom_id res chain seq x y z
N MET A 1 -25.31 0.35 -4.50
CA MET A 1 -24.72 0.41 -3.15
C MET A 1 -24.29 -1.00 -2.73
N THR A 2 -22.99 -1.29 -2.68
CA THR A 2 -22.48 -2.62 -2.27
C THR A 2 -22.82 -2.88 -0.80
N VAL A 3 -23.59 -3.94 -0.53
CA VAL A 3 -23.99 -4.35 0.83
C VAL A 3 -22.73 -4.74 1.61
N VAL A 4 -22.26 -3.85 2.47
CA VAL A 4 -21.10 -4.12 3.33
C VAL A 4 -21.49 -5.17 4.36
N SER A 5 -20.92 -6.37 4.25
CA SER A 5 -21.20 -7.50 5.14
C SER A 5 -21.00 -7.10 6.62
N ARG A 6 -21.81 -7.68 7.52
CA ARG A 6 -21.70 -7.44 8.97
C ARG A 6 -20.29 -7.72 9.51
N SER A 7 -19.58 -8.69 8.93
CA SER A 7 -18.20 -9.02 9.29
C SER A 7 -17.19 -7.91 8.97
N HIS A 8 -17.35 -7.22 7.83
CA HIS A 8 -16.47 -6.11 7.46
C HIS A 8 -16.63 -4.90 8.40
N ARG A 9 -17.86 -4.61 8.86
CA ARG A 9 -18.10 -3.58 9.88
C ARG A 9 -17.44 -3.92 11.23
N ALA A 10 -17.49 -5.19 11.64
CA ALA A 10 -16.85 -5.65 12.87
C ALA A 10 -15.32 -5.49 12.82
N LEU A 11 -14.68 -5.89 11.70
CA LEU A 11 -13.25 -5.70 11.51
C LEU A 11 -12.84 -4.23 11.53
N LYS A 12 -13.58 -3.37 10.84
CA LYS A 12 -13.31 -1.92 10.84
C LYS A 12 -13.40 -1.31 12.24
N ARG A 13 -14.34 -1.78 13.08
CA ARG A 13 -14.46 -1.37 14.48
C ARG A 13 -13.29 -1.89 15.32
N LYS A 14 -12.92 -3.16 15.16
CA LYS A 14 -11.79 -3.80 15.86
C LYS A 14 -10.50 -3.00 15.71
N TYR A 15 -10.16 -2.59 14.49
CA TYR A 15 -8.92 -1.85 14.22
C TYR A 15 -9.03 -0.32 14.38
N ARG A 16 -10.22 0.22 14.68
CA ARG A 16 -10.42 1.68 14.76
C ARG A 16 -9.50 2.38 15.77
N PRO A 17 -9.26 1.84 16.99
CA PRO A 17 -8.39 2.49 17.96
C PRO A 17 -6.95 2.59 17.46
N ILE A 18 -6.36 1.45 17.06
CA ILE A 18 -4.97 1.40 16.60
C ILE A 18 -4.73 2.21 15.33
N ARG A 19 -5.71 2.27 14.42
CA ARG A 19 -5.66 3.14 13.22
C ARG A 19 -5.61 4.63 13.54
N LYS A 20 -6.34 5.06 14.59
CA LYS A 20 -6.30 6.47 15.01
C LYS A 20 -4.93 6.84 15.56
N GLU A 21 -4.35 5.95 16.36
CA GLU A 21 -3.01 6.11 16.91
C GLU A 21 -1.96 6.13 15.79
N PHE A 22 -2.00 5.13 14.90
CA PHE A 22 -1.10 5.02 13.75
C PHE A 22 -1.06 6.30 12.91
N LYS A 23 -2.22 6.90 12.61
CA LYS A 23 -2.26 8.16 11.85
C LYS A 23 -1.60 9.33 12.55
N LYS A 24 -1.71 9.41 13.88
CA LYS A 24 -1.03 10.47 14.65
C LYS A 24 0.48 10.29 14.59
N ASP A 25 0.94 9.05 14.79
CA ASP A 25 2.36 8.75 14.80
C ASP A 25 3.00 8.91 13.41
N ILE A 26 2.30 8.49 12.34
CA ILE A 26 2.75 8.75 10.95
C ILE A 26 2.81 10.24 10.67
N LEU A 27 1.82 11.02 11.11
CA LEU A 27 1.83 12.48 10.91
C LEU A 27 3.04 13.11 11.62
N GLU A 28 3.30 12.69 12.85
CA GLU A 28 4.46 13.15 13.62
C GLU A 28 5.78 12.78 12.94
N ALA A 29 5.90 11.56 12.43
CA ALA A 29 7.11 11.08 11.77
C ALA A 29 7.35 11.76 10.40
N THR A 30 6.28 12.19 9.71
CA THR A 30 6.36 12.75 8.36
C THR A 30 6.35 14.28 8.33
N LYS A 31 5.84 14.98 9.35
CA LYS A 31 5.69 16.46 9.33
C LYS A 31 7.00 17.20 9.06
N ASN A 32 8.11 16.68 9.58
CA ASN A 32 9.46 17.24 9.42
C ASN A 32 10.34 16.41 8.48
N ASN A 33 9.78 15.34 7.89
CA ASN A 33 10.49 14.43 7.00
C ASN A 33 9.66 14.19 5.73
N ARG A 34 9.72 15.16 4.80
CA ARG A 34 9.03 15.09 3.50
C ARG A 34 9.50 13.90 2.66
N ALA A 35 10.74 13.46 2.82
CA ALA A 35 11.26 12.26 2.14
C ALA A 35 10.53 10.99 2.58
N PHE A 36 10.22 10.87 3.89
CA PHE A 36 9.40 9.76 4.38
C PHE A 36 7.98 9.81 3.80
N ALA A 37 7.35 10.99 3.75
CA ALA A 37 6.06 11.15 3.11
C ALA A 37 6.09 10.73 1.61
N MET A 38 7.14 11.10 0.88
CA MET A 38 7.32 10.71 -0.52
C MET A 38 7.49 9.19 -0.66
N MET A 39 8.30 8.56 0.20
CA MET A 39 8.49 7.11 0.19
C MET A 39 7.16 6.35 0.37
N ILE A 40 6.25 6.84 1.21
CA ILE A 40 4.91 6.25 1.38
C ILE A 40 4.13 6.29 0.06
N ILE A 41 4.17 7.42 -0.66
CA ILE A 41 3.50 7.56 -1.96
C ILE A 41 4.14 6.63 -3.00
N GLU A 42 5.47 6.59 -3.09
CA GLU A 42 6.15 5.71 -4.04
C GLU A 42 5.87 4.23 -3.75
N THR A 43 5.78 3.85 -2.48
CA THR A 43 5.36 2.50 -2.08
C THR A 43 3.94 2.20 -2.58
N TYR A 44 3.02 3.16 -2.50
CA TYR A 44 1.67 3.02 -3.06
C TYR A 44 1.71 2.83 -4.56
N THR A 45 2.42 3.69 -5.26
CA THR A 45 2.52 3.70 -6.72
C THR A 45 3.07 2.36 -7.22
N ALA A 46 4.11 1.82 -6.57
CA ALA A 46 4.63 0.49 -6.86
C ALA A 46 3.55 -0.61 -6.74
N SER A 47 2.73 -0.58 -5.67
CA SER A 47 1.62 -1.53 -5.50
C SER A 47 0.53 -1.42 -6.57
N GLN A 48 0.26 -0.19 -7.03
CA GLN A 48 -0.69 0.05 -8.11
C GLN A 48 -0.15 -0.44 -9.46
N HIS A 49 1.14 -0.22 -9.73
CA HIS A 49 1.80 -0.75 -10.94
C HIS A 49 1.75 -2.28 -10.99
N ARG A 50 2.06 -2.95 -9.87
CA ARG A 50 1.96 -4.41 -9.78
C ARG A 50 0.54 -4.91 -10.02
N THR A 51 -0.45 -4.26 -9.39
CA THR A 51 -1.87 -4.57 -9.59
C THR A 51 -2.29 -4.36 -11.05
N HIS A 52 -1.78 -3.30 -11.70
CA HIS A 52 -2.07 -3.02 -13.09
C HIS A 52 -1.51 -4.08 -14.04
N ILE A 53 -0.27 -4.55 -13.82
CA ILE A 53 0.33 -5.66 -14.57
C ILE A 53 -0.58 -6.90 -14.49
N MET A 54 -1.07 -7.25 -13.30
CA MET A 54 -1.96 -8.39 -13.12
C MET A 54 -3.28 -8.25 -13.91
N LYS A 55 -3.84 -7.04 -13.97
CA LYS A 55 -5.05 -6.76 -14.77
C LYS A 55 -4.79 -6.87 -16.27
N VAL A 56 -3.62 -6.41 -16.74
CA VAL A 56 -3.22 -6.55 -18.15
C VAL A 56 -3.04 -8.02 -18.49
N TRP A 57 -2.43 -8.82 -17.61
CA TRP A 57 -2.34 -10.26 -17.79
C TRP A 57 -3.70 -10.94 -17.88
N GLU A 58 -4.64 -10.60 -17.02
CA GLU A 58 -6.01 -11.14 -17.09
C GLU A 58 -6.67 -10.79 -18.42
N LEU A 59 -6.62 -9.51 -18.82
CA LEU A 59 -7.22 -9.03 -20.07
C LEU A 59 -6.62 -9.73 -21.31
N LEU A 60 -5.28 -9.76 -21.41
CA LEU A 60 -4.59 -10.34 -22.56
C LEU A 60 -4.65 -11.86 -22.56
N GLY A 61 -4.53 -12.49 -21.39
CA GLY A 61 -4.54 -13.94 -21.25
C GLY A 61 -5.87 -14.58 -21.64
N ILE A 62 -6.99 -13.89 -21.40
CA ILE A 62 -8.33 -14.37 -21.74
C ILE A 62 -8.66 -14.15 -23.23
N HIS A 63 -8.31 -12.98 -23.78
CA HIS A 63 -8.82 -12.56 -25.10
C HIS A 63 -7.76 -12.47 -26.21
N HIS A 64 -6.48 -12.34 -25.89
CA HIS A 64 -5.41 -12.00 -26.84
C HIS A 64 -4.10 -12.75 -26.55
N ARG A 65 -4.09 -14.07 -26.80
CA ARG A 65 -3.01 -14.98 -26.41
C ARG A 65 -1.65 -14.68 -27.05
N GLU A 66 -1.62 -14.13 -28.27
CA GLU A 66 -0.37 -13.73 -28.93
C GLU A 66 0.22 -12.46 -28.29
N ALA A 67 -0.62 -11.44 -28.06
CA ALA A 67 -0.22 -10.24 -27.34
C ALA A 67 0.21 -10.53 -25.88
N TYR A 68 -0.42 -11.52 -25.24
CA TYR A 68 0.01 -11.99 -23.93
C TYR A 68 1.46 -12.52 -23.93
N LYS A 69 1.84 -13.34 -24.94
CA LYS A 69 3.20 -13.85 -25.05
C LYS A 69 4.22 -12.74 -25.26
N ASP A 70 3.97 -11.82 -26.19
CA ASP A 70 4.85 -10.68 -26.47
C ASP A 70 4.98 -9.74 -25.26
N TYR A 71 3.87 -9.50 -24.55
CA TYR A 71 3.88 -8.72 -23.32
C TYR A 71 4.70 -9.39 -22.21
N CYS A 72 4.52 -10.70 -21.98
CA CYS A 72 5.27 -11.43 -20.97
C CYS A 72 6.78 -11.52 -21.27
N ASP A 73 7.17 -11.61 -22.54
CA ASP A 73 8.58 -11.61 -22.96
C ASP A 73 9.27 -10.27 -22.63
N LYS A 74 8.54 -9.17 -22.81
CA LYS A 74 9.03 -7.81 -22.51
C LYS A 74 8.94 -7.44 -21.02
N LEU A 75 8.15 -8.16 -20.24
CA LEU A 75 7.95 -7.86 -18.83
C LEU A 75 9.15 -8.35 -18.00
N MET A 76 10.02 -7.43 -17.59
CA MET A 76 11.16 -7.77 -16.73
C MET A 76 10.68 -8.34 -15.37
N GLY A 77 11.17 -9.53 -14.98
CA GLY A 77 10.80 -10.20 -13.73
C GLY A 77 11.01 -9.38 -12.44
N LYS A 78 11.84 -8.32 -12.48
CA LYS A 78 11.97 -7.33 -11.40
C LYS A 78 10.66 -6.60 -11.07
N HIS A 79 9.76 -6.45 -12.05
CA HIS A 79 8.45 -5.82 -11.86
C HIS A 79 7.44 -6.73 -11.12
N LEU A 80 7.71 -8.04 -11.07
CA LEU A 80 6.83 -9.05 -10.48
C LEU A 80 7.26 -9.50 -9.09
N THR A 81 8.56 -9.42 -8.82
CA THR A 81 9.20 -9.92 -7.59
C THR A 81 9.49 -8.82 -6.58
N GLY A 82 9.17 -7.57 -6.94
CA GLY A 82 9.23 -6.42 -6.03
C GLY A 82 8.31 -6.59 -4.83
N ARG A 83 8.80 -6.12 -3.68
CA ARG A 83 8.07 -6.06 -2.42
C ARG A 83 7.69 -4.61 -2.16
N ASP A 84 6.40 -4.38 -2.06
CA ASP A 84 5.71 -3.10 -2.02
C ASP A 84 4.90 -2.91 -0.73
N GLU A 85 5.24 -3.67 0.31
CA GLU A 85 4.56 -3.60 1.61
C GLU A 85 4.96 -2.34 2.39
N ILE A 86 3.99 -1.56 2.83
CA ILE A 86 4.22 -0.34 3.59
C ILE A 86 4.92 -0.57 4.91
N MET A 87 4.63 -1.68 5.59
CA MET A 87 5.33 -2.04 6.82
C MET A 87 6.81 -2.31 6.56
N ARG A 88 7.17 -2.81 5.37
CA ARG A 88 8.58 -2.95 5.00
C ARG A 88 9.23 -1.58 4.79
N SER A 89 8.55 -0.66 4.10
CA SER A 89 9.05 0.70 3.94
C SER A 89 9.20 1.42 5.29
N ILE A 90 8.24 1.25 6.21
CA ILE A 90 8.31 1.78 7.57
C ILE A 90 9.47 1.15 8.35
N TYR A 91 9.71 -0.17 8.25
CA TYR A 91 10.85 -0.82 8.92
C TYR A 91 12.19 -0.13 8.66
N PHE A 92 12.43 0.27 7.41
CA PHE A 92 13.67 0.93 7.01
C PHE A 92 13.70 2.43 7.30
N ALA A 93 12.56 3.10 7.34
CA ALA A 93 12.48 4.53 7.63
C ALA A 93 12.42 4.84 9.13
N ASP A 94 11.67 4.04 9.89
CA ASP A 94 11.46 4.19 11.33
C ASP A 94 11.13 2.83 11.96
N LYS A 95 12.18 2.19 12.50
CA LYS A 95 12.07 0.88 13.14
C LYS A 95 11.19 0.90 14.39
N VAL A 96 11.18 2.00 15.15
CA VAL A 96 10.36 2.12 16.36
C VAL A 96 8.88 2.11 15.99
N LEU A 97 8.53 2.85 14.95
CA LEU A 97 7.17 2.86 14.41
C LEU A 97 6.78 1.49 13.86
N TYR A 98 7.68 0.82 13.15
CA TYR A 98 7.46 -0.55 12.68
C TYR A 98 7.16 -1.51 13.83
N ASP A 99 8.03 -1.59 14.84
CA ASP A 99 7.89 -2.52 15.96
C ASP A 99 6.59 -2.27 16.74
N LYS A 100 6.15 -1.00 16.78
CA LYS A 100 4.88 -0.63 17.41
C LYS A 100 3.66 -1.23 16.71
N TYR A 101 3.64 -1.24 15.37
CA TYR A 101 2.44 -1.54 14.58
C TYR A 101 2.48 -2.87 13.80
N HIS A 102 3.67 -3.43 13.58
CA HIS A 102 3.84 -4.69 12.88
C HIS A 102 3.00 -5.79 13.54
N ARG A 103 2.27 -6.57 12.72
CA ARG A 103 1.31 -7.63 13.12
C ARG A 103 0.08 -7.15 13.91
N LYS A 104 -0.03 -5.89 14.31
CA LYS A 104 -1.20 -5.34 15.02
C LYS A 104 -2.18 -4.62 14.11
N LEU A 105 -1.69 -4.09 12.99
CA LEU A 105 -2.47 -3.38 11.99
C LEU A 105 -2.37 -4.10 10.63
N PRO A 106 -3.49 -4.51 10.01
CA PRO A 106 -3.47 -5.07 8.66
C PRO A 106 -2.90 -4.10 7.63
N GLU A 107 -2.11 -4.63 6.70
CA GLU A 107 -1.37 -3.86 5.69
C GLU A 107 -2.27 -2.92 4.88
N CYS A 108 -3.46 -3.37 4.48
CA CYS A 108 -4.40 -2.58 3.71
C CYS A 108 -4.91 -1.33 4.46
N TYR A 109 -5.05 -1.42 5.80
CA TYR A 109 -5.41 -0.26 6.61
C TYR A 109 -4.22 0.64 6.88
N ALA A 110 -3.05 0.06 7.16
CA ALA A 110 -1.81 0.80 7.33
C ALA A 110 -1.50 1.64 6.08
N MET A 111 -1.59 1.03 4.90
CA MET A 111 -1.28 1.69 3.65
C MET A 111 -2.22 2.87 3.38
N GLY A 112 -3.53 2.66 3.48
CA GLY A 112 -4.51 3.73 3.24
C GLY A 112 -4.43 4.87 4.25
N ASP A 113 -4.20 4.55 5.52
CA ASP A 113 -4.05 5.55 6.57
C ASP A 113 -2.75 6.36 6.40
N ALA A 114 -1.63 5.70 6.09
CA ALA A 114 -0.34 6.35 5.85
C ALA A 114 -0.37 7.24 4.60
N LEU A 115 -0.93 6.74 3.50
CA LEU A 115 -1.06 7.49 2.25
C LEU A 115 -1.88 8.77 2.43
N GLY A 116 -3.00 8.70 3.16
CA GLY A 116 -3.83 9.86 3.44
C GLY A 116 -3.09 10.95 4.23
N ILE A 117 -2.19 10.56 5.14
CA ILE A 117 -1.32 11.50 5.86
C ILE A 117 -0.21 12.04 4.95
N ALA A 118 0.44 11.19 4.16
CA ALA A 118 1.50 11.60 3.25
C ALA A 118 1.03 12.67 2.25
N TYR A 119 -0.14 12.48 1.63
CA TYR A 119 -0.73 13.51 0.77
C TYR A 119 -1.04 14.81 1.52
N LYS A 120 -1.53 14.71 2.76
CA LYS A 120 -1.82 15.89 3.59
C LYS A 120 -0.55 16.69 3.88
N VAL A 121 0.55 16.01 4.21
CA VAL A 121 1.84 16.65 4.53
C VAL A 121 2.49 17.28 3.30
N LEU A 122 2.45 16.62 2.14
CA LEU A 122 3.10 17.13 0.92
C LEU A 122 2.30 18.20 0.18
N LYS A 123 0.98 18.29 0.42
CA LYS A 123 0.12 19.35 -0.11
C LYS A 123 0.26 20.67 0.67
N GLN A 124 0.86 20.63 1.87
CA GLN A 124 1.27 21.80 2.64
C GLN A 124 2.63 22.32 2.16
#